data_AF-A0A3B8KY79-F1
#
_entry.id   AF-A0A3B8KY79-F1
#
_cell.length_a   1.000
_cell.length_b   1.000
_cell.length_c   1.000
_cell.angle_alpha   90.00
_cell.angle_beta   90.00
_cell.angle_gamma   90.00
#
_symmetry.space_group_name_H-M   'P 1'
#
loop_
_entity.id
_entity.type
_entity.pdbx_description
1 polymer ?
#
loop_
_entity_poly.entity_id
_entity_poly.type
_entity_poly.pdbx_seq_one_letter_code
_entity_poly.pdbx_strand_id
1 'polypeptide(L)'
;WDWHLNIVDDKRPADGSNGPSRGMEHHGPPLDQMVSALLTDLYQRGLDKKVMLVVWGEFGRTPRVNKTGGRDHWGALMSILMAGGGLKGGIA
;
A
#
# COMPACT_ATOMS: atom_id res chain seq x y z
N TRP A 1 3.63 -8.20 -1.84
CA TRP A 1 3.12 -7.07 -2.67
C TRP A 1 3.18 -7.39 -4.14
N ASP A 2 4.18 -8.17 -4.55
CA ASP A 2 4.12 -8.99 -5.74
C ASP A 2 4.36 -10.45 -5.32
N TRP A 3 3.26 -11.17 -5.08
CA TRP A 3 3.34 -12.60 -4.82
C TRP A 3 3.28 -13.30 -6.17
N HIS A 4 4.40 -13.28 -6.88
CA HIS A 4 4.69 -14.35 -7.83
C HIS A 4 4.40 -15.67 -7.11
N LEU A 5 3.62 -16.55 -7.73
CA LEU A 5 3.40 -17.90 -7.24
C LEU A 5 4.76 -18.49 -6.81
N ASN A 6 4.85 -19.03 -5.59
CA ASN A 6 5.98 -19.83 -5.07
C ASN A 6 7.13 -19.14 -4.28
N ILE A 7 6.99 -17.92 -3.74
CA ILE A 7 7.99 -17.40 -2.77
C ILE A 7 7.85 -17.98 -1.36
N VAL A 8 6.65 -18.44 -1.00
CA VAL A 8 6.38 -19.28 0.18
C VAL A 8 5.45 -20.40 -0.28
N ASP A 9 5.63 -21.62 0.22
CA ASP A 9 4.74 -22.78 -0.04
C ASP A 9 3.34 -22.49 0.51
N ASP A 10 2.56 -21.70 -0.22
CA ASP A 10 1.35 -21.09 0.32
C ASP A 10 0.07 -21.90 0.03
N LYS A 11 0.20 -23.01 -0.70
CA LYS A 11 -0.86 -23.98 -1.02
C LYS A 11 -2.16 -23.35 -1.58
N ARG A 12 -2.13 -22.09 -2.05
CA ARG A 12 -3.33 -21.48 -2.61
C ARG A 12 -3.71 -22.13 -3.95
N PRO A 13 -5.03 -22.21 -4.22
CA PRO A 13 -5.53 -22.53 -5.55
C PRO A 13 -4.94 -21.59 -6.60
N ALA A 14 -4.43 -22.16 -7.69
CA ALA A 14 -3.86 -21.42 -8.81
C ALA A 14 -4.90 -20.54 -9.55
N ASP A 15 -6.18 -20.74 -9.27
CA ASP A 15 -7.31 -20.01 -9.85
C ASP A 15 -7.61 -18.65 -9.18
N GLY A 16 -6.89 -18.31 -8.10
CA GLY A 16 -7.05 -17.04 -7.39
C GLY A 16 -8.35 -16.95 -6.57
N SER A 17 -9.07 -18.06 -6.36
CA SER A 17 -10.36 -18.13 -5.62
C SER A 17 -10.29 -17.62 -4.18
N ASN A 18 -9.11 -17.63 -3.56
CA ASN A 18 -8.86 -17.06 -2.22
C ASN A 18 -8.50 -15.57 -2.25
N GLY A 19 -8.62 -14.91 -3.41
CA GLY A 19 -8.45 -13.46 -3.56
C GLY A 19 -7.02 -12.95 -3.31
N PRO A 20 -6.80 -11.63 -3.45
CA PRO A 20 -5.49 -11.00 -3.26
C PRO A 20 -5.07 -10.85 -1.78
N SER A 21 -5.74 -11.51 -0.84
CA SER A 21 -5.89 -10.94 0.50
C SER A 21 -4.78 -11.28 1.49
N ARG A 22 -4.07 -12.42 1.36
CA ARG A 22 -3.05 -12.79 2.37
C ARG A 22 -1.91 -11.77 2.49
N GLY A 23 -1.45 -11.22 1.36
CA GLY A 23 -0.36 -10.23 1.37
C GLY A 23 -0.75 -8.93 2.08
N MET A 24 -1.96 -8.43 1.79
CA MET A 24 -2.49 -7.22 2.41
C MET A 24 -2.85 -7.45 3.88
N GLU A 25 -3.40 -8.60 4.23
CA GLU A 25 -3.70 -8.99 5.60
C GLU A 25 -2.43 -9.03 6.47
N HIS A 26 -1.31 -9.54 5.94
CA HIS A 26 -0.05 -9.61 6.70
C HIS A 26 0.74 -8.30 6.72
N HIS A 27 0.73 -7.52 5.64
CA HIS A 27 1.59 -6.33 5.53
C HIS A 27 0.85 -5.01 5.72
N GLY A 28 -0.46 -4.96 5.51
CA GLY A 28 -1.29 -3.77 5.68
C GLY A 28 -1.28 -3.25 7.11
N PRO A 29 -1.65 -4.07 8.13
CA PRO A 29 -1.71 -3.61 9.52
C PRO A 29 -0.35 -3.10 10.04
N PRO A 30 0.80 -3.79 9.80
CA PRO A 30 2.09 -3.24 10.17
C PRO A 30 2.40 -1.91 9.46
N LEU A 31 2.10 -1.79 8.16
CA LEU A 31 2.32 -0.56 7.42
C LEU A 31 1.52 0.61 8.01
N ASP A 32 0.24 0.40 8.29
CA ASP A 32 -0.64 1.40 8.89
C ASP A 32 -0.10 1.88 10.24
N GLN A 33 0.30 0.94 11.10
CA GLN A 33 0.89 1.24 12.40
C GLN A 33 2.20 2.05 12.26
N MET A 34 3.09 1.67 11.34
CA MET A 34 4.36 2.36 11.12
C MET A 34 4.15 3.79 10.60
N VAL A 35 3.22 3.99 9.65
CA VAL A 35 2.91 5.32 9.11
C VAL A 35 2.30 6.21 10.19
N SER A 36 1.37 5.68 10.98
CA SER A 36 0.73 6.41 12.09
C SER A 36 1.74 6.82 13.16
N ALA A 37 2.64 5.91 13.55
CA ALA A 37 3.69 6.18 14.54
C ALA A 37 4.66 7.27 14.05
N LEU A 38 5.17 7.15 12.82
CA LEU A 38 6.08 8.15 12.25
C LEU A 38 5.42 9.53 12.16
N LEU A 39 4.17 9.59 11.70
CA LEU A 39 3.46 10.87 11.60
C LEU A 39 3.26 11.49 13.00
N THR A 40 2.84 10.68 13.97
CA THR A 40 2.66 11.11 15.37
C THR A 40 3.95 11.70 15.93
N ASP A 41 5.09 11.05 15.72
CA ASP A 41 6.40 11.53 16.19
C ASP A 41 6.79 12.86 15.54
N LEU A 42 6.50 13.04 14.25
CA LEU A 42 6.75 14.31 13.56
C LEU A 42 5.93 15.45 14.17
N TYR A 43 4.66 15.21 14.49
CA TYR A 43 3.80 16.19 15.15
C TYR A 43 4.27 16.51 16.56
N GLN A 44 4.56 15.49 17.38
CA GLN A 44 5.00 15.67 18.77
C GLN A 44 6.31 16.46 18.87
N ARG A 45 7.19 16.33 17.85
CA ARG A 45 8.46 17.04 17.78
C ARG A 45 8.37 18.42 17.10
N GLY A 46 7.19 18.86 16.69
CA GLY A 46 6.99 20.12 15.96
C GLY A 46 7.66 20.15 14.58
N LEU A 47 7.84 18.98 13.96
CA LEU A 47 8.48 18.82 12.66
C LEU A 47 7.49 18.71 11.49
N ASP A 48 6.19 18.64 11.76
CA ASP A 48 5.12 18.53 10.76
C ASP A 48 5.12 19.67 9.72
N LYS A 49 5.69 20.84 10.06
CA LYS A 49 5.86 21.97 9.14
C LYS A 49 7.13 21.89 8.28
N LYS A 50 8.12 21.11 8.70
CA LYS A 50 9.45 21.04 8.07
C LYS A 50 9.69 19.74 7.30
N VAL A 51 8.95 18.68 7.63
CA VAL A 51 9.12 17.35 7.07
C VAL A 51 7.83 16.92 6.38
N MET A 52 7.94 16.54 5.11
CA MET A 52 6.85 15.94 4.34
C MET A 52 7.07 14.42 4.28
N LEU A 53 6.07 13.67 4.73
CA LEU A 53 5.99 12.23 4.56
C LEU A 53 5.25 11.93 3.25
N VAL A 54 5.88 11.15 2.38
CA VAL A 54 5.28 10.63 1.15
C VAL A 54 5.35 9.11 1.18
N VAL A 55 4.19 8.45 1.10
CA VAL A 55 4.07 7.00 1.00
C VAL A 55 3.46 6.67 -0.35
N TRP A 56 4.19 5.89 -1.14
CA TRP A 56 3.85 5.59 -2.53
C TRP A 56 4.35 4.19 -2.91
N GLY A 57 3.72 3.57 -3.90
CA GLY A 57 4.13 2.30 -4.49
C GLY A 57 4.41 2.44 -5.99
N GLU A 58 5.21 1.53 -6.55
CA GLU A 58 5.70 1.62 -7.93
C GLU A 58 4.62 1.32 -8.99
N PHE A 59 3.68 0.42 -8.69
CA PHE A 59 2.60 0.00 -9.58
C PHE A 59 1.38 -0.48 -8.81
N GLY A 60 0.21 -0.34 -9.42
CA GLY A 60 -1.05 -0.88 -8.94
C GLY A 60 -1.43 -2.17 -9.66
N ARG A 61 -2.72 -2.46 -9.63
CA ARG A 61 -3.31 -3.64 -10.28
C ARG A 61 -4.39 -3.21 -11.26
N THR A 62 -4.50 -3.91 -12.40
CA THR A 62 -5.53 -3.61 -13.40
C THR A 62 -6.93 -3.62 -12.79
N PRO A 63 -7.86 -2.77 -13.27
CA PRO A 63 -9.23 -2.71 -12.76
C PRO A 63 -10.06 -3.88 -13.31
N ARG A 64 -9.58 -4.53 -14.37
CA ARG A 64 -10.14 -5.75 -14.95
C ARG A 64 -9.41 -6.98 -14.42
N VAL A 65 -10.17 -8.05 -14.18
CA VAL A 65 -9.66 -9.39 -13.85
C VAL A 65 -9.17 -10.04 -15.14
N ASN A 66 -8.02 -10.70 -15.08
CA ASN A 66 -7.41 -11.37 -16.22
C ASN A 66 -7.98 -12.80 -16.40
N LYS A 67 -7.57 -13.48 -17.48
CA LYS A 67 -8.09 -14.83 -17.83
C LYS A 67 -7.78 -15.91 -16.80
N THR A 68 -6.85 -15.67 -15.88
CA THR A 68 -6.44 -16.60 -14.83
C THR A 68 -6.99 -16.20 -13.45
N GLY A 69 -8.01 -15.33 -13.39
CA GLY A 69 -8.67 -14.94 -12.15
C GLY A 69 -7.92 -13.89 -11.30
N GLY A 70 -6.78 -13.38 -11.78
CA GLY A 70 -5.96 -12.38 -11.10
C GLY A 70 -6.12 -10.95 -11.65
N ARG A 71 -5.23 -10.05 -11.23
CA ARG A 71 -5.07 -8.69 -11.79
C ARG A 71 -3.61 -8.43 -12.11
N ASP A 72 -3.35 -7.87 -13.29
CA ASP A 72 -1.99 -7.66 -13.79
C ASP A 72 -1.33 -6.43 -13.15
N HIS A 73 -0.02 -6.31 -13.26
CA HIS A 73 0.69 -5.07 -12.90
C HIS A 73 0.22 -3.92 -13.78
N TRP A 74 -0.02 -2.78 -13.14
CA TRP A 74 -0.52 -1.61 -13.83
C TRP A 74 0.12 -0.33 -13.32
N GLY A 75 1.15 0.15 -14.02
CA GLY A 75 1.87 1.38 -13.67
C GLY A 75 1.03 2.66 -13.84
N ALA A 76 -0.10 2.61 -14.55
CA ALA A 76 -0.97 3.76 -14.71
C ALA A 76 -1.88 4.03 -13.50
N LEU A 77 -1.90 3.14 -12.51
CA LEU A 77 -2.71 3.29 -11.31
C LEU A 77 -1.86 3.09 -10.06
N MET A 78 -1.92 4.06 -9.16
CA MET A 78 -1.25 4.03 -7.87
C MET A 78 -1.92 5.01 -6.93
N SER A 79 -1.76 4.78 -5.63
CA SER A 79 -2.20 5.69 -4.58
C SER A 79 -0.97 6.32 -3.93
N ILE A 80 -1.09 7.59 -3.59
CA ILE A 80 -0.07 8.33 -2.85
C ILE A 80 -0.74 8.86 -1.58
N LEU A 81 -0.09 8.65 -0.44
CA LEU A 81 -0.41 9.32 0.82
C LEU A 81 0.66 10.38 1.07
N MET A 82 0.22 11.61 1.37
CA MET A 82 1.10 12.72 1.74
C MET A 82 0.62 13.36 3.03
N ALA A 83 1.55 13.65 3.94
CA ALA A 83 1.28 14.34 5.20
C ALA A 83 2.48 15.21 5.64
N GLY A 84 2.24 16.22 6.46
CA GLY A 84 3.28 17.15 6.91
C GLY A 84 3.67 18.18 5.85
N GLY A 85 4.92 18.66 5.87
CA GLY A 85 5.44 19.67 4.96
C GLY A 85 4.74 21.03 5.05
N GLY A 86 3.99 21.28 6.13
CA GLY A 86 3.15 22.47 6.24
C GLY A 86 1.91 22.45 5.33
N LEU A 87 1.57 21.30 4.73
CA LEU A 87 0.32 21.13 3.99
C LEU A 87 -0.86 21.51 4.89
N LYS A 88 -1.73 22.37 4.38
CA LYS A 88 -3.03 22.63 5.01
C LYS A 88 -3.88 21.40 4.73
N GLY A 89 -4.12 20.58 5.75
CA GLY A 89 -4.98 19.40 5.62
C GLY A 89 -6.37 19.78 5.10
N GLY A 90 -6.96 18.92 4.27
CA GLY A 90 -8.21 19.20 3.56
C GLY A 90 -7.98 19.89 2.22
N ILE A 91 -7.72 19.08 1.19
CA ILE A 91 -8.03 19.46 -0.19
C ILE A 91 -9.30 18.69 -0.50
N ALA A 92 -10.44 19.39 -0.43
CA ALA A 92 -11.72 18.91 -0.95
C ALA A 92 -11.82 19.35 -2.42
#